data_AF-A0A7C1CPW8-F1
#
_entry.id   AF-A0A7C1CPW8-F1
#
_cell.length_a   1.000
_cell.length_b   1.000
_cell.length_c   1.000
_cell.angle_alpha   90.00
_cell.angle_beta   90.00
_cell.angle_gamma   90.00
#
_symmetry.space_group_name_H-M   'P 1'
#
loop_
_entity.id
_entity.type
_entity.pdbx_description
1 polymer ?
#
loop_
_entity_poly.entity_id
_entity_poly.type
_entity_poly.pdbx_seq_one_letter_code
_entity_poly.pdbx_strand_id
1 'polypeptide(L)'
;MVYRLSDSSSIKASYSHTTQYIQLGSNSQGGNPLDVWFPASLNIKPQQADQWALGYFRNLLNNQIEASAEVYYKKVKNFVDFKDFADV
;
A
#
# COMPACT_ATOMS: atom_id res chain seq x y z
N MET A 1 -11.68 2.84 11.87
CA MET A 1 -12.58 2.50 12.99
C MET A 1 -11.76 2.10 14.19
N VAL A 2 -12.13 2.58 15.37
CA VAL A 2 -11.46 2.25 16.63
C VAL A 2 -12.52 1.74 17.58
N TYR A 3 -12.27 0.58 18.18
CA TYR A 3 -13.13 -0.03 19.18
C TYR A 3 -12.33 -0.23 20.46
N ARG A 4 -12.79 0.34 21.57
CA ARG A 4 -12.18 0.16 22.89
C ARG A 4 -12.80 -1.08 23.53
N LEU A 5 -11.97 -2.08 23.80
CA LEU A 5 -12.38 -3.31 24.50
C LEU A 5 -12.39 -3.08 26.02
N SER A 6 -11.45 -2.26 26.50
CA SER A 6 -11.33 -1.83 27.89
C SER A 6 -10.65 -0.46 27.95
N ASP A 7 -10.51 0.10 29.15
CA ASP A 7 -9.74 1.33 29.36
C ASP A 7 -8.26 1.21 28.93
N SER A 8 -7.76 -0.02 28.89
CA SER A 8 -6.37 -0.36 28.57
C SER A 8 -6.19 -1.10 27.25
N SER A 9 -7.24 -1.40 26.48
CA SER A 9 -7.09 -2.12 25.21
C SER A 9 -8.06 -1.66 24.14
N SER A 10 -7.57 -1.62 22.90
CA SER A 10 -8.36 -1.22 21.73
C SER A 10 -8.00 -2.03 20.51
N ILE A 11 -8.99 -2.28 19.66
CA ILE A 11 -8.82 -2.80 18.31
C ILE A 11 -9.02 -1.64 17.35
N LYS A 12 -8.12 -1.51 16.38
CA LYS A 12 -8.23 -0.54 15.30
C LYS A 12 -8.31 -1.30 13.98
N ALA A 13 -9.30 -0.97 13.18
CA ALA A 13 -9.45 -1.48 11.83
C ALA A 13 -9.50 -0.30 10.85
N SER A 14 -8.81 -0.40 9.73
CA SER A 14 -8.84 0.63 8.69
C SER A 14 -8.92 0.01 7.30
N TYR A 15 -9.57 0.74 6.41
CA TYR A 15 -9.59 0.47 4.99
C TYR A 15 -9.22 1.78 4.28
N SER A 16 -8.28 1.69 3.33
CA SER A 16 -7.91 2.80 2.47
C SER A 16 -7.96 2.36 1.02
N HIS A 17 -8.54 3.23 0.19
CA HIS A 17 -8.53 3.11 -1.26
C HIS A 17 -7.74 4.28 -1.83
N THR A 18 -6.65 3.99 -2.52
CA THR A 18 -5.78 5.00 -3.12
C THR A 18 -5.75 4.82 -4.62
N THR A 19 -5.91 5.92 -5.35
CA THR A 19 -5.74 5.97 -6.81
C THR A 19 -4.58 6.88 -7.16
N GLN A 20 -3.61 6.35 -7.91
CA GLN A 20 -2.42 7.05 -8.36
C GLN A 20 -2.48 7.25 -9.88
N TYR A 21 -2.48 8.51 -10.30
CA TYR A 21 -2.60 8.92 -11.70
C TYR A 21 -1.28 9.16 -12.41
N ILE A 22 -0.15 9.24 -11.69
CA ILE A 22 1.18 9.41 -12.27
C ILE A 22 2.02 8.24 -11.80
N GLN A 23 2.63 7.53 -12.74
CA GLN A 23 3.43 6.34 -12.43
C GLN A 23 4.75 6.38 -13.17
N LEU A 24 5.75 5.72 -12.57
CA LEU A 24 7.07 5.53 -13.14
C LEU A 24 7.08 4.20 -13.87
N GLY A 25 7.38 4.23 -15.16
CA GLY A 25 7.97 3.07 -15.82
C GLY A 25 9.48 3.18 -15.67
N SER A 26 10.10 2.21 -14.99
CA SER A 26 11.55 1.99 -15.01
C SER A 26 11.90 0.70 -15.75
N ASN A 27 12.79 0.77 -16.76
CA ASN A 27 13.36 -0.40 -17.43
C ASN A 27 14.84 -0.53 -17.07
N SER A 28 15.19 -1.57 -16.31
CA SER A 28 16.57 -1.87 -15.90
C SER A 28 17.27 -2.92 -16.76
N GLN A 29 16.59 -3.49 -17.76
CA GLN A 29 17.03 -4.71 -18.47
C GLN A 29 17.63 -4.44 -19.88
N GLY A 30 17.93 -3.18 -20.22
CA GLY A 30 18.60 -2.79 -21.46
C GLY A 30 19.81 -1.91 -21.21
N GLY A 31 20.79 -1.92 -22.12
CA GLY A 31 22.06 -1.15 -22.02
C GLY A 31 21.93 0.37 -21.89
N ASN A 32 20.72 0.92 -21.80
CA ASN A 32 20.43 2.28 -21.41
C ASN A 32 19.20 2.32 -20.48
N PRO A 33 19.37 2.47 -19.16
CA PRO A 33 18.25 2.52 -18.22
C PRO A 33 17.35 3.72 -18.53
N LEU A 34 16.05 3.47 -18.66
CA LEU A 34 15.07 4.49 -19.00
C LEU A 34 14.02 4.58 -17.88
N ASP A 35 13.99 5.73 -17.22
CA ASP A 35 13.00 6.09 -16.21
C ASP A 35 12.08 7.18 -16.76
N VAL A 36 10.83 6.83 -17.06
CA VAL A 36 9.84 7.79 -17.59
C VAL A 36 8.63 7.86 -16.67
N TRP A 37 8.35 9.07 -16.19
CA TRP A 37 7.11 9.38 -15.51
C TRP A 37 6.04 9.70 -16.53
N PHE A 38 4.92 8.98 -16.49
CA PHE A 38 3.79 9.24 -17.36
C PHE A 38 2.46 9.27 -16.58
N PRO A 39 1.52 10.13 -17.02
CA PRO A 39 0.18 10.15 -16.45
C PRO A 39 -0.64 8.95 -16.93
N ALA A 40 -1.71 8.65 -16.19
CA ALA A 40 -2.76 7.76 -16.63
C ALA A 40 -3.41 8.30 -17.91
N SER A 41 -3.66 7.43 -18.87
CA SER A 41 -4.20 7.73 -20.19
C SER A 41 -5.30 6.74 -20.54
N LEU A 42 -5.95 6.92 -21.70
CA LEU A 42 -7.00 5.99 -22.18
C LEU A 42 -6.51 4.53 -22.24
N ASN A 43 -5.22 4.34 -22.54
CA ASN A 43 -4.59 3.03 -22.68
C ASN A 43 -3.96 2.54 -21.37
N ILE A 44 -3.55 3.46 -20.49
CA ILE A 44 -2.90 3.13 -19.21
C ILE A 44 -3.75 3.63 -18.05
N LYS A 45 -4.48 2.70 -17.44
CA LYS A 45 -5.35 2.99 -16.30
C LYS A 45 -4.53 3.45 -15.09
N PRO A 46 -5.09 4.31 -14.21
CA PRO A 46 -4.42 4.69 -12.98
C PRO A 46 -4.22 3.47 -12.07
N GLN A 47 -3.12 3.47 -11.32
CA GLN A 47 -2.86 2.45 -10.31
C GLN A 47 -3.85 2.62 -9.17
N GLN A 48 -4.45 1.51 -8.75
CA GLN A 48 -5.39 1.50 -7.64
C GLN A 48 -4.88 0.53 -6.58
N ALA A 49 -4.89 0.97 -5.32
CA ALA A 49 -4.50 0.15 -4.19
C ALA A 49 -5.64 0.12 -3.18
N ASP A 50 -6.08 -1.10 -2.87
CA ASP A 50 -6.98 -1.40 -1.77
C ASP A 50 -6.12 -1.92 -0.61
N GLN A 51 -6.15 -1.25 0.54
CA GLN A 51 -5.42 -1.68 1.74
C GLN A 51 -6.36 -1.81 2.93
N TRP A 52 -6.28 -2.96 3.59
CA TRP A 52 -6.97 -3.25 4.84
C TRP A 52 -5.92 -3.42 5.93
N ALA A 53 -6.15 -2.84 7.10
CA ALA A 53 -5.31 -3.05 8.27
C ALA A 53 -6.16 -3.32 9.51
N LEU A 54 -5.66 -4.20 10.36
CA LEU A 54 -6.26 -4.57 11.62
C LEU A 54 -5.16 -4.67 12.67
N GLY A 55 -5.32 -3.95 13.77
CA GLY A 55 -4.36 -3.93 14.86
C GLY A 55 -5.00 -4.00 16.24
N TYR A 56 -4.28 -4.60 17.17
CA TYR A 56 -4.59 -4.64 18.58
C TYR A 56 -3.58 -3.80 19.35
N PHE A 57 -4.08 -2.93 20.22
CA PHE A 57 -3.31 -1.99 21.01
C PHE A 57 -3.65 -2.20 22.48
N ARG A 58 -2.63 -2.29 23.34
CA ARG A 58 -2.79 -2.48 24.77
C ARG A 58 -1.82 -1.63 25.57
N ASN A 59 -2.37 -0.89 26.52
CA ASN A 59 -1.64 -0.19 27.56
C ASN A 59 -1.41 -1.13 28.75
N LEU A 60 -0.18 -1.17 29.22
CA LEU A 60 0.35 -2.01 30.30
C LEU A 60 0.88 -1.09 31.42
N LEU A 61 0.98 -1.62 32.64
CA LEU A 61 1.56 -0.92 33.80
C LEU A 61 0.96 0.48 34.04
N ASN A 62 -0.36 0.61 34.16
CA ASN A 62 -1.03 1.91 34.33
C ASN A 62 -0.62 2.95 33.28
N ASN A 63 -0.63 2.54 32.00
CA ASN A 63 -0.33 3.41 30.86
C ASN A 63 1.14 3.87 30.77
N GLN A 64 2.06 3.19 31.45
CA GLN A 64 3.50 3.44 31.34
C GLN A 64 4.12 2.80 30.09
N ILE A 65 3.53 1.71 29.58
CA ILE A 65 4.00 1.01 28.38
C ILE A 65 2.81 0.77 27.45
N GLU A 66 2.94 1.11 26.17
CA GLU A 66 1.99 0.74 25.13
C GLU A 66 2.62 -0.33 24.24
N ALA A 67 1.90 -1.44 24.04
CA ALA A 67 2.27 -2.49 23.11
C ALA A 67 1.17 -2.64 22.06
N SER A 68 1.57 -2.78 20.80
CA SER A 68 0.63 -2.96 19.70
C SER A 68 1.15 -3.94 18.67
N ALA A 69 0.23 -4.69 18.07
CA ALA A 69 0.51 -5.54 16.93
C ALA A 69 -0.51 -5.22 15.83
N GLU A 70 -0.03 -5.04 14.60
CA GLU A 70 -0.85 -4.73 13.44
C GLU A 70 -0.53 -5.68 12.29
N VAL A 71 -1.57 -6.13 11.60
CA VAL A 71 -1.48 -6.86 10.35
C VAL A 71 -2.18 -6.06 9.26
N TYR A 72 -1.60 -6.06 8.07
CA TYR A 72 -2.19 -5.39 6.91
C TYR A 72 -2.16 -6.29 5.68
N TYR A 73 -3.13 -6.07 4.81
CA TYR A 73 -3.23 -6.69 3.50
C TYR A 73 -3.41 -5.59 2.45
N LYS A 74 -2.58 -5.57 1.42
CA LYS A 74 -2.61 -4.58 0.35
C LYS A 74 -2.71 -5.27 -1.00
N LYS A 75 -3.73 -4.89 -1.79
CA LYS A 75 -3.94 -5.36 -3.16
C LYS A 75 -3.80 -4.18 -4.12
N VAL A 76 -2.83 -4.29 -5.03
CA VAL A 76 -2.59 -3.28 -6.07
C VAL A 76 -3.11 -3.80 -7.41
N LYS A 77 -3.71 -2.91 -8.20
CA LYS A 77 -4.25 -3.15 -9.54
C LYS A 77 -3.65 -2.16 -10.52
N ASN A 78 -3.54 -2.56 -11.79
CA ASN A 78 -2.98 -1.76 -12.88
C ASN A 78 -1.53 -1.31 -12.62
N PHE A 79 -0.77 -2.08 -11.84
CA PHE A 79 0.66 -1.83 -11.68
C PHE A 79 1.32 -1.97 -13.06
N VAL A 80 2.00 -0.92 -13.49
CA VAL A 80 2.68 -0.92 -14.79
C VAL A 80 4.06 -1.48 -14.58
N ASP A 81 4.35 -2.55 -15.30
CA ASP A 81 5.66 -3.18 -15.35
C ASP A 81 6.11 -3.26 -16.81
N PHE A 82 7.42 -3.21 -17.03
CA PHE A 82 7.95 -3.47 -18.36
C PHE A 82 7.84 -4.96 -18.64
N LYS A 83 7.29 -5.31 -19.80
CA LYS A 83 7.30 -6.69 -20.26
C LYS A 83 8.74 -7.07 -20.64
N ASP A 84 9.30 -8.06 -19.95
CA ASP A 84 10.55 -8.69 -20.35
C ASP A 84 10.43 -9.28 -21.77
N PHE A 85 11.45 -9.07 -22.60
CA PHE A 85 11.54 -9.54 -23.99
C PHE A 85 10.45 -9.00 -24.92
N ALA A 86 10.25 -7.67 -24.98
CA ALA A 86 9.37 -7.05 -25.98
C ALA A 86 9.89 -7.13 -27.45
N ASP A 87 10.99 -7.84 -27.69
CA ASP A 87 11.71 -7.91 -28.98
C ASP A 87 11.95 -9.37 -29.44
N VAL A 88 10.99 -10.27 -29.18
CA VAL A 88 10.91 -11.61 -29.80
C VAL A 88 9.55 -11.82 -30.44
#